data_AF-A0A0Q4LAN8-F1
#
_entry.id   AF-A0A0Q4LAN8-F1
#
_cell.length_a   1.000
_cell.length_b   1.000
_cell.length_c   1.000
_cell.angle_alpha   90.00
_cell.angle_beta   90.00
_cell.angle_gamma   90.00
#
_symmetry.space_group_name_H-M   'P 1'
#
loop_
_entity.id
_entity.type
_entity.pdbx_description
1 polymer ?
#
loop_
_entity_poly.entity_id
_entity_poly.type
_entity_poly.pdbx_seq_one_letter_code
_entity_poly.pdbx_strand_id
1 'polypeptide(L)'
;MAQIDLDEPTRPQLAALFGCSSRWIGELRSKGDLPADGASLLENIEAWAQTKYGIDDVDPDSLDKEQQQARLAKEQADAKAMDNAERRKELASLPDMVAAGAGVIVMIVAQLQQVGARVAKGDTKLRARVDAEINNVLTDLSMARIEEARGGGFDEGEPEENASA
;
A
#
# COMPACT_ATOMS: atom_id res chain seq x y z
N MET A 1 -18.19 -5.12 -17.96
CA MET A 1 -17.22 -4.01 -17.87
C MET A 1 -17.08 -3.44 -19.28
N ALA A 2 -17.20 -2.12 -19.47
CA ALA A 2 -17.02 -1.52 -20.79
C ALA A 2 -15.55 -1.68 -21.21
N GLN A 3 -15.31 -2.18 -22.42
CA GLN A 3 -13.96 -2.31 -22.97
C GLN A 3 -13.36 -0.90 -23.13
N ILE A 4 -12.17 -0.67 -22.57
CA ILE A 4 -11.45 0.60 -22.72
C ILE A 4 -10.71 0.55 -24.05
N ASP A 5 -10.91 1.57 -24.87
CA ASP A 5 -10.14 1.78 -26.09
C ASP A 5 -8.72 2.24 -25.71
N LEU A 6 -7.70 1.54 -26.20
CA LEU A 6 -6.31 1.80 -25.85
C LEU A 6 -5.71 2.89 -26.75
N ASP A 7 -6.21 3.02 -27.97
CA ASP A 7 -5.67 3.91 -29.00
C ASP A 7 -6.33 5.29 -28.91
N GLU A 8 -7.65 5.34 -28.72
CA GLU A 8 -8.38 6.61 -28.62
C GLU A 8 -9.48 6.56 -27.53
N PRO A 9 -9.11 6.55 -26.24
CA PRO A 9 -10.10 6.50 -25.17
C PRO A 9 -10.98 7.75 -25.13
N THR A 10 -12.29 7.49 -25.08
CA THR A 10 -13.29 8.55 -24.93
C THR A 10 -13.24 9.18 -23.53
N ARG A 11 -13.70 10.43 -23.40
CA ARG A 11 -13.73 11.12 -22.10
C ARG A 11 -14.49 10.35 -21.00
N PRO A 12 -15.62 9.66 -21.28
CA PRO A 12 -16.27 8.81 -20.28
C PRO A 12 -15.43 7.61 -19.84
N GLN A 13 -14.64 7.01 -20.75
CA GLN A 13 -13.73 5.89 -20.41
C GLN A 13 -12.58 6.39 -19.52
N LEU A 14 -11.97 7.53 -19.85
CA LEU A 14 -10.93 8.15 -19.02
C LEU A 14 -11.48 8.55 -17.64
N ALA A 15 -12.68 9.12 -17.60
CA ALA A 15 -13.34 9.48 -16.35
C ALA A 15 -13.57 8.26 -15.44
N ALA A 16 -14.03 7.14 -16.01
CA ALA A 16 -14.20 5.90 -15.28
C ALA A 16 -12.87 5.32 -14.79
N LEU A 17 -11.82 5.38 -15.60
CA LEU A 17 -10.48 4.89 -15.24
C LEU A 17 -9.84 5.73 -14.13
N PHE A 18 -9.92 7.05 -14.25
CA PHE A 18 -9.32 8.00 -13.29
C PHE A 18 -10.20 8.26 -12.06
N GLY A 19 -11.40 7.67 -12.00
CA GLY A 19 -12.32 7.83 -10.87
C GLY A 19 -12.86 9.26 -10.70
N CYS A 20 -13.06 9.99 -11.80
CA CYS A 20 -13.56 11.36 -11.77
C CYS A 20 -14.71 11.59 -12.77
N SER A 21 -15.23 12.83 -12.86
CA SER A 21 -16.32 13.14 -13.80
C SER A 21 -15.80 13.44 -15.20
N SER A 22 -16.56 13.07 -16.24
CA SER A 22 -16.20 13.38 -17.64
C SER A 22 -16.10 14.89 -17.92
N ARG A 23 -16.83 15.71 -17.16
CA ARG A 23 -16.71 17.17 -17.17
C ARG A 23 -15.33 17.62 -16.67
N TRP A 24 -14.84 17.00 -15.60
CA TRP A 24 -13.52 17.30 -15.02
C TRP A 24 -12.39 16.97 -16.00
N ILE A 25 -12.50 15.86 -16.74
CA ILE A 25 -11.54 15.53 -17.82
C ILE A 25 -11.49 16.64 -18.87
N GLY A 26 -12.65 17.17 -19.28
CA GLY A 26 -12.71 18.30 -20.20
C GLY A 26 -12.06 19.58 -19.65
N GLU A 27 -12.20 19.82 -18.34
CA GLU A 27 -11.56 20.95 -17.67
C GLU A 27 -10.03 20.80 -17.63
N LEU A 28 -9.51 19.62 -17.30
CA LEU A 28 -8.07 19.35 -17.32
C LEU A 28 -7.47 19.53 -18.72
N ARG A 29 -8.18 19.07 -19.76
CA ARG A 29 -7.78 19.31 -21.16
C ARG A 29 -7.75 20.80 -21.49
N SER A 30 -8.73 21.57 -21.02
CA SER A 30 -8.77 23.01 -21.27
C SER A 30 -7.66 23.80 -20.57
N LYS A 31 -7.12 23.25 -19.46
CA LYS A 31 -5.99 23.83 -18.72
C LYS A 31 -4.64 23.40 -19.28
N GLY A 32 -4.60 22.39 -20.14
CA GLY A 32 -3.38 21.80 -20.68
C GLY A 32 -2.78 20.69 -19.81
N ASP A 33 -3.47 20.27 -18.75
CA ASP A 33 -3.01 19.22 -17.82
C ASP A 33 -3.22 17.79 -18.37
N LEU A 34 -4.04 17.65 -19.42
CA LEU A 34 -4.24 16.39 -20.14
C LEU A 34 -4.15 16.59 -21.66
N PRO A 35 -3.66 15.59 -22.42
CA PRO A 35 -3.62 15.62 -23.88
C PRO A 35 -5.00 15.84 -24.52
N ALA A 36 -5.01 16.34 -25.77
CA ALA A 36 -6.22 16.61 -26.54
C ALA A 36 -7.03 15.32 -26.85
N ASP A 37 -8.25 15.49 -27.35
CA ASP A 37 -9.06 14.36 -27.83
C ASP A 37 -8.29 13.62 -28.97
N GLY A 38 -8.26 12.29 -28.92
CA GLY A 38 -7.52 11.45 -29.88
C GLY A 38 -6.12 11.02 -29.45
N ALA A 39 -5.64 11.47 -28.28
CA ALA A 39 -4.41 10.95 -27.68
C ALA A 39 -4.63 9.54 -27.12
N SER A 40 -3.57 8.73 -27.13
CA SER A 40 -3.59 7.35 -26.66
C SER A 40 -3.88 7.24 -25.17
N LEU A 41 -4.33 6.07 -24.73
CA LEU A 41 -4.56 5.82 -23.31
C LEU A 41 -3.29 6.00 -22.48
N LEU A 42 -2.15 5.58 -23.02
CA LEU A 42 -0.86 5.69 -22.36
C LEU A 42 -0.47 7.15 -22.10
N GLU A 43 -0.56 8.01 -23.12
CA GLU A 43 -0.28 9.45 -22.97
C GLU A 43 -1.22 10.13 -21.97
N ASN A 44 -2.50 9.73 -21.93
CA ASN A 44 -3.45 10.26 -20.94
C ASN A 44 -3.12 9.77 -19.51
N ILE A 45 -2.66 8.53 -19.35
CA ILE A 45 -2.25 7.98 -18.04
C ILE A 45 -0.99 8.68 -17.54
N GLU A 46 -0.01 8.89 -18.41
CA GLU A 46 1.24 9.59 -18.07
C GLU A 46 0.95 11.01 -17.61
N ALA A 47 0.23 11.81 -18.39
CA ALA A 47 -0.14 13.18 -18.01
C ALA A 47 -0.99 13.22 -16.72
N TRP A 48 -1.88 12.23 -16.51
CA TRP A 48 -2.62 12.10 -15.27
C TRP A 48 -1.71 11.80 -14.08
N ALA A 49 -0.73 10.91 -14.25
CA ALA A 49 0.24 10.55 -13.23
C ALA A 49 1.16 11.73 -12.87
N GLN A 50 1.62 12.48 -13.88
CA GLN A 50 2.36 13.74 -13.71
C GLN A 50 1.54 14.73 -12.87
N THR A 51 0.28 14.98 -13.26
CA THR A 51 -0.61 15.92 -12.57
C THR A 51 -0.92 15.50 -11.12
N LYS A 52 -1.10 14.20 -10.86
CA LYS A 52 -1.53 13.70 -9.54
C LYS A 52 -0.40 13.43 -8.56
N TYR A 53 0.72 12.93 -9.05
CA TYR A 53 1.81 12.44 -8.22
C TYR A 53 3.06 13.32 -8.32
N GLY A 54 3.05 14.35 -9.18
CA GLY A 54 4.22 15.20 -9.39
C GLY A 54 5.41 14.37 -9.88
N ILE A 55 5.14 13.31 -10.65
CA ILE A 55 6.17 12.61 -11.42
C ILE A 55 6.52 13.57 -12.53
N ASP A 56 7.30 14.61 -12.23
CA ASP A 56 7.82 15.47 -13.26
C ASP A 56 8.63 14.55 -14.18
N ASP A 57 8.21 14.42 -15.44
CA ASP A 57 9.14 14.09 -16.51
C ASP A 57 10.02 15.33 -16.66
N VAL A 58 10.97 15.44 -15.71
CA VAL A 58 11.95 16.50 -15.71
C VAL A 58 12.81 16.19 -16.91
N ASP A 59 12.62 16.98 -17.97
CA ASP A 59 13.61 17.12 -19.03
C ASP A 59 14.99 17.23 -18.35
N PRO A 60 15.86 16.21 -18.50
CA PRO A 60 17.11 16.12 -17.73
C PRO A 60 18.05 17.30 -17.98
N ASP A 61 17.79 18.11 -19.01
CA ASP A 61 18.54 19.34 -19.33
C ASP A 61 17.93 20.64 -18.76
N SER A 62 16.79 20.59 -18.05
CA SER A 62 16.06 21.80 -17.59
C SER A 62 16.15 22.12 -16.09
N LEU A 63 16.90 21.34 -15.29
CA LEU A 63 17.04 21.62 -13.86
C LEU A 63 18.02 22.77 -13.59
N ASP A 64 17.46 23.95 -13.31
CA ASP A 64 18.20 25.06 -12.69
C ASP A 64 18.80 24.61 -11.34
N LYS A 65 20.12 24.78 -11.20
CA LYS A 65 20.95 24.32 -10.08
C LYS A 65 20.43 24.70 -8.69
N GLU A 66 19.62 25.76 -8.60
CA GLU A 66 19.00 26.24 -7.36
C GLU A 66 17.88 25.32 -6.84
N GLN A 67 17.10 24.70 -7.73
CA GLN A 67 16.02 23.78 -7.32
C GLN A 67 16.57 22.46 -6.80
N GLN A 68 17.66 21.95 -7.39
CA GLN A 68 18.34 20.76 -6.90
C GLN A 68 18.92 20.98 -5.49
N GLN A 69 19.50 22.15 -5.23
CA GLN A 69 20.00 22.51 -3.89
C GLN A 69 18.87 22.64 -2.86
N ALA A 70 17.71 23.17 -3.27
CA ALA A 70 16.55 23.26 -2.39
C ALA A 70 15.96 21.89 -2.02
N ARG A 71 15.92 20.94 -2.98
CA ARG A 71 15.49 19.56 -2.71
C ARG A 71 16.49 18.83 -1.80
N LEU A 72 17.79 18.92 -2.10
CA LEU A 72 18.85 18.35 -1.26
C LEU A 72 18.82 18.93 0.17
N ALA A 73 18.61 20.23 0.33
CA ALA A 73 18.51 20.85 1.65
C ALA A 73 17.28 20.37 2.43
N LYS A 74 16.15 20.14 1.75
CA LYS A 74 14.93 19.61 2.36
C LYS A 74 15.11 18.14 2.78
N GLU A 75 15.67 17.31 1.92
CA GLU A 75 15.95 15.90 2.23
C GLU A 75 16.94 15.76 3.39
N GLN A 76 17.98 16.62 3.44
CA GLN A 76 18.91 16.66 4.57
C GLN A 76 18.26 17.14 5.87
N ALA A 77 17.30 18.07 5.79
CA ALA A 77 16.54 18.52 6.95
C ALA A 77 15.61 17.41 7.49
N ASP A 78 14.95 16.68 6.59
CA ASP A 78 14.05 15.57 6.94
C ASP A 78 14.83 14.39 7.52
N ALA A 79 15.98 14.03 6.95
CA ALA A 79 16.88 13.01 7.51
C ALA A 79 17.34 13.39 8.92
N LYS A 80 17.78 14.63 9.12
CA LYS A 80 18.21 15.12 10.45
C LYS A 80 17.06 15.24 11.45
N ALA A 81 15.83 15.45 10.98
CA ALA A 81 14.64 15.43 11.82
C ALA A 81 14.31 13.99 12.27
N MET A 82 14.43 13.00 11.38
CA MET A 82 14.28 11.59 11.73
C MET A 82 15.37 11.11 12.70
N ASP A 83 16.64 11.45 12.48
CA ASP A 83 17.74 11.12 13.41
C ASP A 83 17.51 11.73 14.80
N ASN A 84 16.99 12.96 14.87
CA ASN A 84 16.65 13.60 16.14
C ASN A 84 15.47 12.92 16.83
N ALA A 85 14.47 12.46 16.09
CA ALA A 85 13.33 11.71 16.62
C ALA A 85 13.77 10.32 17.13
N GLU A 86 14.70 9.67 16.43
CA GLU A 86 15.30 8.39 16.84
C GLU A 86 16.12 8.58 18.12
N ARG A 87 16.96 9.63 18.17
CA ARG A 87 17.75 9.97 19.36
C ARG A 87 16.89 10.35 20.56
N ARG A 88 15.69 10.91 20.33
CA ARG A 88 14.69 11.21 21.36
C ARG A 88 13.83 10.00 21.75
N LYS A 89 14.00 8.85 21.09
CA LYS A 89 13.19 7.63 21.29
C LYS A 89 11.69 7.85 21.06
N GLU A 90 11.36 8.82 20.20
CA GLU A 90 9.97 9.15 19.84
C GLU A 90 9.46 8.25 18.70
N LEU A 91 10.37 7.57 18.00
CA LEU A 91 10.06 6.54 17.01
C LEU A 91 9.94 5.18 17.72
N ALA A 92 8.75 4.58 17.64
CA ALA A 92 8.56 3.20 18.06
C ALA A 92 9.24 2.28 17.04
N SER A 93 10.16 1.45 17.51
CA SER A 93 10.82 0.43 16.70
C SER A 93 9.77 -0.52 16.12
N LEU A 94 9.79 -0.72 14.80
CA LEU A 94 8.87 -1.62 14.11
C LEU A 94 8.94 -3.06 14.69
N PRO A 95 10.13 -3.63 14.98
CA PRO A 95 10.26 -4.86 15.75
C PRO A 95 9.53 -4.85 17.11
N ASP A 96 9.60 -3.76 17.86
CA ASP A 96 8.97 -3.66 19.19
C ASP A 96 7.45 -3.58 19.08
N MET A 97 6.94 -2.86 18.07
CA MET A 97 5.51 -2.82 17.77
C MET A 97 4.97 -4.19 17.34
N VAL A 98 5.71 -4.91 16.49
CA VAL A 98 5.35 -6.27 16.06
C VAL A 98 5.35 -7.23 17.25
N ALA A 99 6.37 -7.17 18.11
CA ALA A 99 6.44 -7.98 19.32
C ALA A 99 5.29 -7.69 20.29
N ALA A 100 4.97 -6.41 20.51
CA ALA A 100 3.84 -6.00 21.35
C ALA A 100 2.50 -6.49 20.78
N GLY A 101 2.29 -6.34 19.47
CA GLY A 101 1.09 -6.84 18.77
C GLY A 101 0.95 -8.36 18.87
N ALA A 102 2.04 -9.10 18.64
CA ALA A 102 2.07 -10.55 18.79
C ALA A 102 1.74 -11.00 20.22
N GLY A 103 2.25 -10.29 21.23
CA GLY A 103 1.94 -10.55 22.63
C GLY A 103 0.45 -10.42 22.95
N VAL A 104 -0.21 -9.37 22.44
CA VAL A 104 -1.66 -9.17 22.62
C VAL A 104 -2.46 -10.30 21.97
N ILE A 105 -2.07 -10.75 20.77
CA ILE A 105 -2.73 -11.86 20.07
C ILE A 105 -2.64 -13.14 20.90
N VAL A 106 -1.46 -13.48 21.41
CA VAL A 106 -1.25 -14.65 22.28
C VAL A 106 -2.13 -14.59 23.52
N MET A 107 -2.24 -13.42 24.16
CA MET A 107 -3.11 -13.23 25.32
C MET A 107 -4.59 -13.45 24.99
N ILE A 108 -5.06 -12.94 23.84
CA ILE A 108 -6.44 -13.12 23.39
C ILE A 108 -6.74 -14.60 23.11
N VAL A 109 -5.84 -15.29 22.41
CA VAL A 109 -5.97 -16.74 22.13
C VAL A 109 -6.05 -17.54 23.43
N ALA A 110 -5.19 -17.24 24.41
CA ALA A 110 -5.23 -17.90 25.71
C ALA A 110 -6.55 -17.66 26.45
N GLN A 111 -7.13 -16.46 26.35
CA GLN A 111 -8.44 -16.15 26.94
C GLN A 111 -9.58 -16.88 26.24
N LEU A 112 -9.55 -16.97 24.90
CA LEU A 112 -10.54 -17.73 24.12
C LEU A 112 -10.49 -19.21 24.49
N GLN A 113 -9.31 -19.81 24.61
CA GLN A 113 -9.16 -21.21 25.04
C GLN A 113 -9.69 -21.48 26.46
N GLN A 114 -9.81 -20.46 27.32
CA GLN A 114 -10.43 -20.60 28.64
C GLN A 114 -11.96 -20.59 28.62
N VAL A 115 -12.59 -20.16 27.51
CA VAL A 115 -14.06 -20.03 27.41
C VAL A 115 -14.75 -21.37 27.63
N GLY A 116 -14.25 -22.45 27.02
CA GLY A 116 -14.81 -23.79 27.19
C GLY A 116 -14.83 -24.24 28.66
N ALA A 117 -13.76 -23.95 29.40
CA ALA A 117 -13.68 -24.26 30.84
C ALA A 117 -14.66 -23.40 31.69
N ARG A 118 -14.86 -22.13 31.33
CA ARG A 118 -15.75 -21.20 32.06
C ARG A 118 -17.23 -21.47 31.81
N VAL A 119 -17.59 -21.83 30.57
CA VAL A 119 -18.98 -22.02 30.14
C VAL A 119 -19.49 -23.41 30.54
N ALA A 120 -18.66 -24.44 30.40
CA ALA A 120 -19.14 -25.81 30.55
C ALA A 120 -19.30 -26.27 32.01
N LYS A 121 -18.66 -25.62 32.99
CA LYS A 121 -18.77 -25.86 34.45
C LYS A 121 -18.86 -27.35 34.89
N GLY A 122 -18.26 -28.28 34.14
CA GLY A 122 -18.30 -29.72 34.41
C GLY A 122 -18.84 -30.61 33.27
N ASP A 123 -19.53 -30.05 32.27
CA ASP A 123 -19.96 -30.78 31.07
C ASP A 123 -18.78 -30.96 30.10
N THR A 124 -18.17 -32.14 30.13
CA THR A 124 -17.00 -32.47 29.31
C THR A 124 -17.32 -32.53 27.81
N LYS A 125 -18.57 -32.86 27.44
CA LYS A 125 -18.98 -32.92 26.03
C LYS A 125 -19.20 -31.52 25.46
N LEU A 126 -19.84 -30.64 26.23
CA LEU A 126 -20.01 -29.24 25.83
C LEU A 126 -18.65 -28.53 25.74
N ARG A 127 -17.77 -28.77 26.72
CA ARG A 127 -16.40 -28.24 26.70
C ARG A 127 -15.64 -28.66 25.45
N ALA A 128 -15.64 -29.95 25.12
CA ALA A 128 -14.95 -30.47 23.94
C ALA A 128 -15.47 -29.84 22.63
N ARG A 129 -16.78 -29.58 22.54
CA ARG A 129 -17.38 -28.90 21.37
C ARG A 129 -16.96 -27.44 21.26
N VAL A 130 -16.94 -26.72 22.38
CA VAL A 130 -16.50 -25.31 22.41
C VAL A 130 -15.02 -25.21 22.07
N ASP A 131 -14.18 -26.07 22.66
CA ASP A 131 -12.74 -26.08 22.41
C ASP A 131 -12.44 -26.44 20.93
N ALA A 132 -13.18 -27.38 20.34
CA ALA A 132 -13.05 -27.73 18.93
C ALA A 132 -13.42 -26.57 18.01
N GLU A 133 -14.54 -25.89 18.28
CA GLU A 133 -14.99 -24.77 17.44
C GLU A 133 -14.06 -23.57 17.51
N ILE A 134 -13.55 -23.24 18.71
CA ILE A 134 -12.55 -22.19 18.89
C ILE A 134 -11.27 -22.52 18.11
N ASN A 135 -10.80 -23.76 18.17
CA ASN A 135 -9.60 -24.17 17.42
C ASN A 135 -9.80 -24.16 15.91
N ASN A 136 -10.99 -24.51 15.41
CA ASN A 136 -11.31 -24.44 13.98
C ASN A 136 -11.26 -22.98 13.51
N VAL A 137 -11.96 -22.07 14.19
CA VAL A 137 -11.98 -20.65 13.83
C VAL A 137 -10.59 -20.01 13.91
N LEU A 138 -9.80 -20.36 14.92
CA LEU A 138 -8.42 -19.87 15.04
C LEU A 138 -7.51 -20.43 13.93
N THR A 139 -7.69 -21.70 13.55
CA THR A 139 -6.97 -22.32 12.43
C THR A 139 -7.34 -21.65 11.10
N ASP A 140 -8.63 -21.41 10.86
CA ASP A 140 -9.11 -20.76 9.65
C ASP A 140 -8.58 -19.32 9.52
N LEU A 141 -8.58 -18.56 10.62
CA LEU A 141 -7.98 -17.22 10.66
C LEU A 141 -6.47 -17.25 10.40
N SER A 142 -5.77 -18.31 10.83
CA SER A 142 -4.33 -18.46 10.59
C SER A 142 -4.03 -18.83 9.13
N MET A 143 -4.83 -19.71 8.52
CA MET A 143 -4.67 -20.10 7.11
C MET A 143 -5.07 -18.98 6.15
N ALA A 144 -6.20 -18.31 6.39
CA ALA A 144 -6.65 -17.18 5.58
C ALA A 144 -5.60 -16.04 5.55
N ARG A 145 -4.91 -15.79 6.66
CA ARG A 145 -3.82 -14.80 6.72
C ARG A 145 -2.53 -15.25 6.03
N ILE A 146 -2.17 -16.54 6.09
CA ILE A 146 -1.01 -17.07 5.36
C ILE A 146 -1.25 -17.00 3.85
N GLU A 147 -2.47 -17.28 3.40
CA GLU A 147 -2.84 -17.20 1.99
C GLU A 147 -2.88 -15.76 1.49
N GLU A 148 -3.36 -14.82 2.30
CA GLU A 148 -3.33 -13.38 2.01
C GLU A 148 -1.91 -12.80 2.03
N ALA A 149 -1.05 -13.22 2.96
CA ALA A 149 0.36 -12.82 3.02
C ALA A 149 1.20 -13.44 1.89
N ARG A 150 0.90 -14.68 1.48
CA ARG A 150 1.59 -15.36 0.37
C ARG A 150 1.13 -14.88 -1.00
N GLY A 151 -0.07 -14.29 -1.09
CA GLY A 151 -0.60 -13.61 -2.28
C GLY A 151 -0.12 -12.16 -2.44
N GLY A 152 0.69 -11.63 -1.52
CA GLY A 152 1.16 -10.24 -1.51
C GLY A 152 2.67 -10.11 -1.34
N GLY A 153 3.41 -10.28 -2.44
CA GLY A 153 4.68 -9.60 -2.72
C GLY A 153 5.83 -9.74 -1.71
N PHE A 154 6.66 -10.75 -1.90
CA PHE A 154 8.11 -10.59 -1.83
C PHE A 154 8.70 -11.10 -3.14
N ASP A 155 8.63 -10.25 -4.17
CA ASP A 155 9.62 -10.27 -5.24
C ASP A 155 10.90 -9.71 -4.61
N GLU A 156 11.66 -10.57 -3.94
CA GLU A 156 13.06 -10.30 -3.69
C GLU A 156 13.73 -10.25 -5.05
N GLY A 157 13.73 -9.06 -5.65
CA GLY A 157 14.59 -8.74 -6.77
C GLY A 157 16.03 -8.91 -6.32
N GLU A 158 16.57 -10.12 -6.50
CA GLU A 158 17.99 -10.40 -6.41
C GLU A 158 18.72 -9.49 -7.41
N PRO A 159 19.68 -8.67 -6.98
CA PRO A 159 20.56 -7.96 -7.88
C PRO A 159 21.74 -8.87 -8.23
N GLU A 160 21.65 -9.65 -9.31
CA GLU A 160 22.83 -10.35 -9.86
C GLU A 160 23.33 -9.59 -11.11
N GLU A 161 24.14 -8.59 -10.79
CA GLU A 161 25.50 -8.37 -11.31
C GLU A 161 25.76 -8.62 -12.81
N ASN A 162 26.04 -7.51 -13.50
CA ASN A 162 26.82 -7.49 -14.74
C ASN A 162 28.17 -8.21 -14.55
N ALA A 163 28.28 -9.44 -15.04
CA ALA A 163 29.57 -10.06 -15.39
C ALA A 163 29.74 -10.03 -16.91
N SER A 164 30.12 -8.86 -17.43
CA SER A 164 30.75 -8.74 -18.75
C SER A 164 32.28 -8.75 -18.56
N ALA A 165 32.93 -9.84 -18.94
CA ALA A 165 34.31 -9.89 -19.45
C ALA A 165 34.60 -11.27 -20.07
#